data_AF-A0A973LEK9-F1
#
_entry.id   AF-A0A973LEK9-F1
#
_cell.length_a   1.000
_cell.length_b   1.000
_cell.length_c   1.000
_cell.angle_alpha   90.00
_cell.angle_beta   90.00
_cell.angle_gamma   90.00
#
_symmetry.space_group_name_H-M   'P 1'
#
loop_
_entity.id
_entity.type
_entity.pdbx_description
1 polymer ?
#
loop_
_entity_poly.entity_id
_entity_poly.type
_entity_poly.pdbx_seq_one_letter_code
_entity_poly.pdbx_strand_id
1 'polypeptide(L)'
;MRKIKGPYSTLLAGAILAAVLLTLDVRATPGRNVAQQLTPSAGTTLSGSTGASSSLSPPSSPASSGATGATAPPGAPSAPATSPTSATGPATPPPDPAVHDYAGRVDGGGASLAVSVYDGKAIAYVCGGTFEVWFTGTAKDGKLALTGRYGATLTGTYTAGSAHGRVTGSGRHWTFTSPAVKAPSGLYRAYTTYRGVKVQATWIVLPDGSQTGAEDAGGDTATAAPVGPIDFGTGNAVLPGGPTVQPSRIDGSQGRS
;
A
#
# COMPACT_ATOMS: atom_id res chain seq x y z
N MET A 1 -44.83 -23.72 40.78
CA MET A 1 -44.89 -22.49 39.94
C MET A 1 -44.42 -21.29 40.74
N ARG A 2 -43.37 -20.56 40.29
CA ARG A 2 -43.21 -19.10 40.43
C ARG A 2 -42.01 -18.59 39.59
N LYS A 3 -42.33 -17.74 38.61
CA LYS A 3 -41.45 -16.85 37.82
C LYS A 3 -41.13 -15.59 38.69
N ILE A 4 -40.13 -14.71 38.51
CA ILE A 4 -39.00 -14.50 37.57
C ILE A 4 -38.11 -13.33 38.14
N LYS A 5 -36.93 -13.07 37.51
CA LYS A 5 -36.14 -11.79 37.40
C LYS A 5 -34.98 -11.51 38.38
N GLY A 6 -33.79 -11.27 37.79
CA GLY A 6 -32.74 -10.38 38.34
C GLY A 6 -31.29 -10.73 37.97
N PRO A 7 -30.75 -10.29 36.80
CA PRO A 7 -29.35 -10.50 36.42
C PRO A 7 -28.48 -9.25 36.63
N TYR A 8 -28.38 -8.74 37.88
CA TYR A 8 -27.70 -7.45 38.16
C TYR A 8 -26.49 -7.53 39.11
N SER A 9 -26.16 -8.71 39.64
CA SER A 9 -25.15 -8.85 40.70
C SER A 9 -23.68 -8.79 40.24
N THR A 10 -23.40 -8.78 38.93
CA THR A 10 -22.02 -8.86 38.40
C THR A 10 -21.43 -7.50 37.97
N LEU A 11 -22.21 -6.41 38.01
CA LEU A 11 -21.75 -5.08 37.59
C LEU A 11 -21.13 -4.24 38.72
N LEU A 12 -21.26 -4.66 39.98
CA LEU A 12 -20.82 -3.87 41.14
C LEU A 12 -19.37 -4.11 41.59
N ALA A 13 -18.65 -5.04 40.96
CA ALA A 13 -17.27 -5.39 41.34
C ALA A 13 -16.17 -4.66 40.54
N GLY A 14 -16.51 -4.06 39.39
CA GLY A 14 -15.51 -3.48 38.47
C GLY A 14 -15.07 -2.04 38.79
N ALA A 15 -15.81 -1.30 39.61
CA ALA A 15 -15.67 0.15 39.72
C ALA A 15 -14.61 0.65 40.74
N ILE A 16 -14.00 -0.24 41.53
CA ILE A 16 -13.13 0.16 42.67
C ILE A 16 -11.63 0.04 42.35
N LEU A 17 -11.23 -0.72 41.31
CA LEU A 17 -9.81 -0.89 40.95
C LEU A 17 -9.26 0.22 40.01
N ALA A 18 -10.08 1.19 39.62
CA ALA A 18 -9.69 2.27 38.71
C ALA A 18 -9.04 3.50 39.41
N ALA A 19 -8.99 3.53 40.75
CA ALA A 19 -8.61 4.73 41.52
C ALA A 19 -7.16 4.73 42.07
N VAL A 20 -6.34 3.70 41.82
CA VAL A 20 -5.05 3.49 42.51
C VAL A 20 -3.81 3.65 41.61
N LEU A 21 -3.97 3.78 40.29
CA LEU A 21 -2.84 3.88 39.33
C LEU A 21 -2.65 5.27 38.69
N LEU A 22 -3.25 6.33 39.25
CA LEU A 22 -3.17 7.71 38.73
C LEU A 22 -2.38 8.67 39.65
N THR A 23 -1.26 8.21 40.25
CA THR A 23 -0.50 9.04 41.21
C THR A 23 1.03 9.00 41.09
N LEU A 24 1.63 8.15 40.24
CA LEU A 24 3.09 8.10 40.08
C LEU A 24 3.53 7.93 38.60
N ASP A 25 3.63 9.04 37.86
CA ASP A 25 4.86 9.35 37.10
C ASP A 25 4.93 10.84 36.69
N VAL A 26 5.14 11.70 37.69
CA VAL A 26 5.61 13.08 37.48
C VAL A 26 6.94 13.24 38.21
N ARG A 27 8.03 12.93 37.52
CA ARG A 27 9.37 13.40 37.89
C ARG A 27 10.06 14.03 36.69
N ALA A 28 10.03 15.37 36.68
CA ALA A 28 10.74 16.17 35.70
C ALA A 28 12.25 15.92 35.73
N THR A 29 12.88 15.93 34.56
CA THR A 29 14.34 16.11 34.45
C THR A 29 14.61 17.46 33.79
N PRO A 30 15.19 18.44 34.50
CA PRO A 30 15.51 19.74 33.92
C PRO A 30 16.89 19.74 33.24
N GLY A 31 16.99 20.47 32.12
CA GLY A 31 18.19 21.22 31.75
C GLY A 31 19.38 20.47 31.14
N ARG A 32 19.58 20.68 29.83
CA ARG A 32 20.92 20.99 29.29
C ARG A 32 20.84 22.20 28.36
N ASN A 33 21.13 23.37 28.92
CA ASN A 33 21.62 24.50 28.12
C ASN A 33 23.12 24.28 27.88
N VAL A 34 23.54 24.28 26.62
CA VAL A 34 24.92 24.59 26.24
C VAL A 34 24.81 25.66 25.16
N ALA A 35 25.58 26.74 25.31
CA ALA A 35 25.39 28.00 24.61
C ALA A 35 26.10 28.05 23.24
N GLN A 36 26.03 29.23 22.60
CA GLN A 36 26.74 29.69 21.38
C GLN A 36 26.14 29.21 20.04
N GLN A 37 26.19 29.92 18.90
CA GLN A 37 26.53 31.31 18.46
C GLN A 37 26.02 31.39 16.96
N LEU A 38 25.68 32.49 16.26
CA LEU A 38 25.69 33.96 16.44
C LEU A 38 24.62 34.62 15.52
N THR A 39 24.31 35.90 15.77
CA THR A 39 23.87 37.00 14.83
C THR A 39 22.94 36.77 13.63
N PRO A 40 21.89 37.60 13.45
CA PRO A 40 21.37 37.93 12.12
C PRO A 40 22.27 38.96 11.42
N SER A 41 22.33 38.94 10.08
CA SER A 41 22.90 40.04 9.29
C SER A 41 22.13 40.18 7.98
N ALA A 42 21.76 41.42 7.65
CA ALA A 42 21.02 41.78 6.45
C ALA A 42 21.93 42.46 5.42
N GLY A 43 21.51 42.43 4.15
CA GLY A 43 22.23 43.02 3.02
C GLY A 43 23.03 41.97 2.20
N THR A 44 23.25 42.13 0.89
CA THR A 44 22.77 43.17 -0.03
C THR A 44 22.73 42.61 -1.48
N THR A 45 21.72 43.08 -2.20
CA THR A 45 21.34 42.99 -3.63
C THR A 45 22.33 42.60 -4.75
N LEU A 46 21.73 42.14 -5.88
CA LEU A 46 22.01 42.40 -7.33
C LEU A 46 22.47 41.24 -8.23
N SER A 47 21.75 41.13 -9.37
CA SER A 47 22.14 40.57 -10.70
C SER A 47 22.70 39.15 -10.78
N GLY A 48 22.29 38.25 -11.67
CA GLY A 48 21.46 38.19 -12.89
C GLY A 48 21.46 36.70 -13.33
N SER A 49 20.86 36.21 -14.41
CA SER A 49 20.44 36.84 -15.66
C SER A 49 19.32 36.04 -16.34
N THR A 50 18.50 36.76 -17.10
CA THR A 50 17.68 36.35 -18.26
C THR A 50 17.96 34.98 -18.93
N GLY A 51 16.89 34.26 -19.29
CA GLY A 51 16.91 33.05 -20.12
C GLY A 51 15.58 32.28 -20.06
N ALA A 52 14.45 32.89 -20.44
CA ALA A 52 13.93 32.93 -21.81
C ALA A 52 13.17 31.64 -22.22
N SER A 53 11.87 31.81 -22.49
CA SER A 53 10.93 30.78 -22.95
C SER A 53 11.32 30.19 -24.31
N SER A 54 10.93 28.95 -24.58
CA SER A 54 10.62 28.48 -25.94
C SER A 54 9.69 27.27 -25.93
N SER A 55 8.39 27.55 -26.09
CA SER A 55 7.39 26.60 -26.58
C SER A 55 7.60 26.36 -28.08
N LEU A 56 7.63 25.12 -28.54
CA LEU A 56 7.58 24.79 -29.97
C LEU A 56 6.55 23.68 -30.25
N SER A 57 5.60 24.01 -31.10
CA SER A 57 4.52 23.17 -31.59
C SER A 57 5.02 22.17 -32.66
N PRO A 58 4.30 21.05 -32.91
CA PRO A 58 4.62 20.14 -34.01
C PRO A 58 4.28 20.77 -35.38
N PRO A 59 5.08 20.54 -36.44
CA PRO A 59 4.74 20.91 -37.81
C PRO A 59 3.82 19.88 -38.49
N SER A 60 2.96 20.38 -39.37
CA SER A 60 1.99 19.60 -40.15
C SER A 60 2.59 18.87 -41.35
N SER A 61 1.85 17.87 -41.85
CA SER A 61 2.16 17.06 -43.05
C SER A 61 2.35 17.87 -44.34
N PRO A 62 2.97 17.24 -45.35
CA PRO A 62 2.48 17.33 -46.73
C PRO A 62 1.91 15.99 -47.21
N ALA A 63 0.84 16.04 -47.99
CA ALA A 63 0.35 14.92 -48.78
C ALA A 63 1.09 14.84 -50.12
N SER A 64 1.10 13.66 -50.76
CA SER A 64 1.37 13.55 -52.20
C SER A 64 0.67 12.33 -52.79
N SER A 65 -0.20 12.59 -53.76
CA SER A 65 -0.89 11.58 -54.56
C SER A 65 0.05 11.03 -55.64
N GLY A 66 -0.01 9.72 -55.87
CA GLY A 66 0.73 9.05 -56.95
C GLY A 66 -0.12 7.95 -57.57
N ALA A 67 -1.01 8.33 -58.50
CA ALA A 67 -1.80 7.38 -59.26
C ALA A 67 -1.02 6.88 -60.48
N THR A 68 -0.96 5.57 -60.71
CA THR A 68 -0.68 5.00 -62.03
C THR A 68 -1.34 3.64 -62.11
N GLY A 69 -2.23 3.45 -63.10
CA GLY A 69 -2.97 2.21 -63.26
C GLY A 69 -2.15 1.14 -63.98
N ALA A 70 -2.43 -0.14 -63.67
CA ALA A 70 -1.96 -1.28 -64.43
C ALA A 70 -3.11 -2.28 -64.64
N THR A 71 -3.55 -2.31 -65.89
CA THR A 71 -4.45 -3.22 -66.61
C THR A 71 -4.69 -4.61 -66.01
N ALA A 72 -5.96 -5.03 -65.96
CA ALA A 72 -6.37 -6.40 -65.62
C ALA A 72 -6.29 -7.38 -66.81
N PRO A 73 -5.90 -8.65 -66.60
CA PRO A 73 -6.17 -9.77 -67.51
C PRO A 73 -7.49 -10.50 -67.17
N PRO A 74 -8.19 -11.12 -68.15
CA PRO A 74 -9.47 -11.78 -67.90
C PRO A 74 -9.38 -13.30 -67.60
N GLY A 75 -10.08 -13.72 -66.55
CA GLY A 75 -10.87 -14.96 -66.36
C GLY A 75 -10.37 -16.34 -66.82
N ALA A 76 -10.17 -17.25 -65.85
CA ALA A 76 -10.66 -18.66 -65.80
C ALA A 76 -10.14 -19.36 -64.51
N PRO A 77 -10.64 -20.55 -64.13
CA PRO A 77 -11.99 -20.82 -63.63
C PRO A 77 -11.99 -21.29 -62.14
N SER A 78 -13.15 -21.27 -61.48
CA SER A 78 -13.29 -21.65 -60.06
C SER A 78 -12.94 -23.13 -59.79
N ALA A 79 -12.07 -23.37 -58.81
CA ALA A 79 -11.87 -24.68 -58.17
C ALA A 79 -12.68 -24.77 -56.85
N PRO A 80 -13.10 -25.97 -56.39
CA PRO A 80 -13.98 -26.11 -55.22
C PRO A 80 -13.35 -25.68 -53.91
N ALA A 81 -14.17 -25.10 -53.02
CA ALA A 81 -13.76 -24.75 -51.67
C ALA A 81 -13.40 -26.01 -50.85
N THR A 82 -12.15 -26.10 -50.41
CA THR A 82 -11.76 -26.98 -49.31
C THR A 82 -11.90 -26.21 -48.02
N SER A 83 -12.95 -26.49 -47.26
CA SER A 83 -13.13 -25.93 -45.92
C SER A 83 -11.93 -26.30 -45.05
N PRO A 84 -11.24 -25.35 -44.41
CA PRO A 84 -10.25 -25.70 -43.40
C PRO A 84 -10.99 -26.37 -42.23
N THR A 85 -10.73 -27.66 -42.03
CA THR A 85 -11.10 -28.33 -40.78
C THR A 85 -10.40 -27.58 -39.65
N SER A 86 -11.18 -26.88 -38.82
CA SER A 86 -10.70 -26.25 -37.60
C SER A 86 -10.14 -27.31 -36.67
N ALA A 87 -8.82 -27.52 -36.75
CA ALA A 87 -8.11 -28.34 -35.78
C ALA A 87 -8.29 -27.70 -34.40
N THR A 88 -9.10 -28.35 -33.55
CA THR A 88 -9.25 -27.97 -32.14
C THR A 88 -7.95 -28.31 -31.42
N GLY A 89 -6.95 -27.44 -31.56
CA GLY A 89 -5.76 -27.47 -30.73
C GLY A 89 -6.15 -27.35 -29.26
N PRO A 90 -5.36 -27.92 -28.32
CA PRO A 90 -5.59 -27.73 -26.90
C PRO A 90 -5.73 -26.24 -26.58
N ALA A 91 -6.87 -25.85 -26.02
CA ALA A 91 -7.08 -24.47 -25.61
C ALA A 91 -6.00 -24.12 -24.57
N THR A 92 -5.17 -23.13 -24.89
CA THR A 92 -4.20 -22.60 -23.94
C THR A 92 -4.99 -22.12 -22.71
N PRO A 93 -4.65 -22.55 -21.48
CA PRO A 93 -5.32 -22.05 -20.29
C PRO A 93 -5.27 -20.52 -20.30
N PRO A 94 -6.36 -19.82 -19.92
CA PRO A 94 -6.32 -18.36 -19.82
C PRO A 94 -5.17 -17.96 -18.89
N PRO A 95 -4.40 -16.91 -19.22
CA PRO A 95 -3.29 -16.48 -18.38
C PRO A 95 -3.80 -16.11 -16.98
N ASP A 96 -3.10 -16.61 -15.96
CA ASP A 96 -3.36 -16.27 -14.57
C ASP A 96 -3.28 -14.74 -14.40
N PRO A 97 -4.31 -14.06 -13.83
CA PRO A 97 -4.29 -12.61 -13.67
C PRO A 97 -3.03 -12.14 -12.92
N ALA A 98 -2.25 -11.29 -13.58
CA ALA A 98 -0.97 -10.85 -13.06
C ALA A 98 -1.13 -10.14 -11.71
N VAL A 99 -0.52 -10.72 -10.67
CA VAL A 99 -0.31 -10.05 -9.38
C VAL A 99 0.68 -8.91 -9.59
N HIS A 100 0.31 -7.69 -9.20
CA HIS A 100 1.24 -6.58 -9.15
C HIS A 100 1.38 -6.06 -7.71
N ASP A 101 2.53 -6.31 -7.12
CA ASP A 101 2.90 -5.79 -5.80
C ASP A 101 3.81 -4.57 -5.94
N TYR A 102 3.59 -3.58 -5.07
CA TYR A 102 4.39 -2.36 -5.00
C TYR A 102 4.73 -2.10 -3.54
N ALA A 103 5.96 -1.67 -3.25
CA ALA A 103 6.36 -1.28 -1.90
C ALA A 103 7.31 -0.08 -1.96
N GLY A 104 7.07 0.93 -1.12
CA GLY A 104 7.83 2.18 -1.12
C GLY A 104 7.60 3.02 0.13
N ARG A 105 8.24 4.20 0.16
CA ARG A 105 7.99 5.21 1.20
C ARG A 105 6.87 6.14 0.74
N VAL A 106 6.14 6.69 1.70
CA VAL A 106 5.20 7.80 1.50
C VAL A 106 5.96 9.12 1.63
N ASP A 107 5.66 10.09 0.77
CA ASP A 107 6.35 11.38 0.76
C ASP A 107 6.13 12.13 2.07
N GLY A 108 7.17 12.82 2.55
CA GLY A 108 7.24 13.34 3.92
C GLY A 108 7.86 12.36 4.93
N GLY A 109 8.33 11.18 4.49
CA GLY A 109 9.31 10.34 5.18
C GLY A 109 8.83 9.54 6.40
N GLY A 110 7.67 9.88 6.96
CA GLY A 110 7.15 9.27 8.19
C GLY A 110 6.40 7.94 8.02
N ALA A 111 6.26 7.40 6.81
CA ALA A 111 5.53 6.14 6.59
C ALA A 111 6.04 5.32 5.39
N SER A 112 5.80 4.02 5.47
CA SER A 112 5.93 3.06 4.36
C SER A 112 4.55 2.69 3.83
N LEU A 113 4.49 2.30 2.56
CA LEU A 113 3.28 1.85 1.89
C LEU A 113 3.57 0.58 1.09
N ALA A 114 2.65 -0.38 1.14
CA ALA A 114 2.56 -1.50 0.22
C ALA A 114 1.18 -1.54 -0.45
N VAL A 115 1.14 -1.89 -1.73
CA VAL A 115 -0.08 -2.08 -2.52
C VAL A 115 0.04 -3.42 -3.22
N SER A 116 -1.04 -4.22 -3.24
CA SER A 116 -1.13 -5.40 -4.09
C SER A 116 -2.41 -5.35 -4.92
N VAL A 117 -2.25 -5.60 -6.23
CA VAL A 117 -3.31 -5.60 -7.24
C VAL A 117 -3.49 -7.01 -7.78
N TYR A 118 -4.73 -7.46 -7.83
CA TYR A 118 -5.13 -8.76 -8.41
C TYR A 118 -6.60 -8.71 -8.83
N ASP A 119 -6.95 -9.29 -9.98
CA ASP A 119 -8.34 -9.45 -10.46
C ASP A 119 -9.23 -8.19 -10.33
N GLY A 120 -8.71 -7.03 -10.80
CA GLY A 120 -9.42 -5.75 -10.75
C GLY A 120 -9.61 -5.15 -9.34
N LYS A 121 -9.04 -5.77 -8.30
CA LYS A 121 -9.08 -5.34 -6.91
C LYS A 121 -7.71 -4.87 -6.45
N ALA A 122 -7.69 -4.05 -5.40
CA ALA A 122 -6.48 -3.74 -4.66
C ALA A 122 -6.70 -3.76 -3.16
N ILE A 123 -5.63 -4.19 -2.49
CA ILE A 123 -5.40 -3.97 -1.06
C ILE A 123 -4.19 -3.03 -0.93
N ALA A 124 -4.20 -2.20 0.09
CA ALA A 124 -3.02 -1.42 0.45
C ALA A 124 -2.89 -1.31 1.97
N TYR A 125 -1.65 -1.11 2.40
CA TYR A 125 -1.29 -0.95 3.79
C TYR A 125 -0.30 0.20 3.93
N VAL A 126 -0.59 1.12 4.84
CA VAL A 126 0.30 2.24 5.19
C VAL A 126 0.67 2.11 6.66
N CYS A 127 1.97 2.14 6.97
CA CYS A 127 2.48 2.02 8.33
C CYS A 127 3.51 3.11 8.62
N GLY A 128 3.29 3.88 9.68
CA GLY A 128 4.24 4.86 10.21
C GLY A 128 4.92 4.41 11.52
N GLY A 129 4.92 3.11 11.82
CA GLY A 129 5.46 2.52 13.05
C GLY A 129 4.55 2.68 14.28
N THR A 130 3.95 3.86 14.49
CA THR A 130 3.00 4.12 15.60
C THR A 130 1.54 4.22 15.15
N PHE A 131 1.29 4.16 13.84
CA PHE A 131 -0.04 4.13 13.26
C PHE A 131 -0.04 3.24 12.02
N GLU A 132 -1.20 2.64 11.76
CA GLU A 132 -1.42 1.84 10.57
C GLU A 132 -2.79 2.13 9.94
N VAL A 133 -2.87 2.03 8.61
CA VAL A 133 -4.13 2.14 7.88
C VAL A 133 -4.16 1.08 6.78
N TRP A 134 -5.17 0.23 6.85
CA TRP A 134 -5.54 -0.70 5.79
C TRP A 134 -6.53 -0.04 4.84
N PHE A 135 -6.35 -0.30 3.54
CA PHE A 135 -7.23 0.13 2.46
C PHE A 135 -7.62 -1.05 1.58
N THR A 136 -8.84 -1.01 1.07
CA THR A 136 -9.38 -1.98 0.12
C THR A 136 -10.16 -1.27 -0.98
N GLY A 137 -10.16 -1.77 -2.20
CA GLY A 137 -10.95 -1.20 -3.28
C GLY A 137 -10.64 -1.77 -4.66
N THR A 138 -10.75 -0.93 -5.68
CA THR A 138 -10.63 -1.33 -7.09
C THR A 138 -9.30 -0.90 -7.70
N ALA A 139 -8.86 -1.70 -8.66
CA ALA A 139 -7.66 -1.49 -9.46
C ALA A 139 -7.98 -1.76 -10.93
N LYS A 140 -8.61 -0.80 -11.60
CA LYS A 140 -9.14 -0.96 -12.95
C LYS A 140 -8.61 0.11 -13.90
N ASP A 141 -8.39 -0.24 -15.16
CA ASP A 141 -8.01 0.71 -16.22
C ASP A 141 -6.74 1.53 -15.85
N GLY A 142 -5.78 0.89 -15.16
CA GLY A 142 -4.56 1.51 -14.64
C GLY A 142 -4.77 2.51 -13.49
N LYS A 143 -5.95 2.53 -12.86
CA LYS A 143 -6.32 3.41 -11.73
C LYS A 143 -6.52 2.64 -10.44
N LEU A 144 -6.12 3.25 -9.33
CA LEU A 144 -6.40 2.78 -7.96
C LEU A 144 -7.47 3.68 -7.33
N ALA A 145 -8.49 3.06 -6.73
CA ALA A 145 -9.48 3.73 -5.89
C ALA A 145 -9.81 2.85 -4.68
N LEU A 146 -9.18 3.13 -3.54
CA LEU A 146 -9.34 2.37 -2.30
C LEU A 146 -9.80 3.27 -1.14
N THR A 147 -10.57 2.68 -0.22
CA THR A 147 -11.00 3.29 1.03
C THR A 147 -10.43 2.53 2.22
N GLY A 148 -10.15 3.24 3.30
CA GLY A 148 -9.69 2.69 4.57
C GLY A 148 -10.56 3.15 5.74
N ARG A 149 -10.19 2.74 6.96
CA ARG A 149 -10.87 3.19 8.19
C ARG A 149 -10.76 4.71 8.37
N TYR A 150 -11.63 5.28 9.20
CA TYR A 150 -11.67 6.71 9.54
C TYR A 150 -11.81 7.67 8.34
N GLY A 151 -12.43 7.19 7.25
CA GLY A 151 -12.59 7.97 6.01
C GLY A 151 -11.31 8.18 5.22
N ALA A 152 -10.25 7.43 5.51
CA ALA A 152 -9.01 7.47 4.76
C ALA A 152 -9.24 6.99 3.31
N THR A 153 -8.57 7.59 2.34
CA THR A 153 -8.65 7.21 0.93
C THR A 153 -7.26 7.08 0.32
N LEU A 154 -7.12 6.17 -0.65
CA LEU A 154 -5.93 6.03 -1.48
C LEU A 154 -6.37 6.02 -2.93
N THR A 155 -5.91 7.00 -3.71
CA THR A 155 -6.19 7.12 -5.14
C THR A 155 -4.89 7.24 -5.93
N GLY A 156 -4.87 6.74 -7.16
CA GLY A 156 -3.64 6.78 -7.95
C GLY A 156 -3.72 6.08 -9.30
N THR A 157 -2.55 5.84 -9.87
CA THR A 157 -2.30 5.09 -11.10
C THR A 157 -1.32 3.97 -10.85
N TYR A 158 -1.48 2.86 -11.56
CA TYR A 158 -0.54 1.73 -11.53
C TYR A 158 -0.20 1.25 -12.93
N THR A 159 1.01 0.71 -13.08
CA THR A 159 1.57 0.10 -14.29
C THR A 159 2.35 -1.15 -13.89
N ALA A 160 2.76 -1.99 -14.84
CA ALA A 160 3.57 -3.17 -14.53
C ALA A 160 4.91 -2.86 -13.80
N GLY A 161 5.41 -1.62 -13.84
CA GLY A 161 6.68 -1.21 -13.22
C GLY A 161 6.54 -0.34 -11.95
N SER A 162 5.42 0.33 -11.72
CA SER A 162 5.24 1.25 -10.60
C SER A 162 3.78 1.61 -10.30
N ALA A 163 3.53 2.03 -9.06
CA ALA A 163 2.31 2.70 -8.63
C ALA A 163 2.63 4.10 -8.07
N HIS A 164 1.78 5.07 -8.39
CA HIS A 164 1.91 6.46 -7.95
C HIS A 164 0.54 6.97 -7.52
N GLY A 165 0.49 7.83 -6.49
CA GLY A 165 -0.80 8.34 -6.06
C GLY A 165 -0.76 9.22 -4.82
N ARG A 166 -1.90 9.29 -4.16
CA ARG A 166 -2.14 10.07 -2.94
C ARG A 166 -2.83 9.22 -1.89
N VAL A 167 -2.34 9.30 -0.66
CA VAL A 167 -3.03 8.85 0.55
C VAL A 167 -3.62 10.09 1.22
N THR A 168 -4.88 10.01 1.65
CA THR A 168 -5.58 11.07 2.39
C THR A 168 -6.12 10.48 3.69
N GLY A 169 -5.94 11.18 4.82
CA GLY A 169 -6.39 10.75 6.14
C GLY A 169 -6.20 11.84 7.18
N SER A 170 -7.08 11.91 8.19
CA SER A 170 -7.01 12.89 9.28
C SER A 170 -6.87 14.35 8.81
N GLY A 171 -7.57 14.73 7.73
CA GLY A 171 -7.52 16.07 7.13
C GLY A 171 -6.23 16.40 6.36
N ARG A 172 -5.29 15.47 6.27
CA ARG A 172 -4.00 15.62 5.57
C ARG A 172 -3.95 14.74 4.33
N HIS A 173 -3.05 15.08 3.42
CA HIS A 173 -2.72 14.25 2.26
C HIS A 173 -1.22 14.13 2.09
N TRP A 174 -0.80 13.00 1.52
CA TRP A 174 0.59 12.67 1.18
C TRP A 174 0.62 11.99 -0.18
N THR A 175 1.68 12.19 -0.95
CA THR A 175 1.90 11.45 -2.19
C THR A 175 2.74 10.20 -1.95
N PHE A 176 2.74 9.29 -2.92
CA PHE A 176 3.67 8.16 -2.93
C PHE A 176 4.08 7.82 -4.36
N THR A 177 5.29 7.27 -4.47
CA THR A 177 5.79 6.57 -5.66
C THR A 177 6.41 5.27 -5.18
N SER A 178 5.91 4.14 -5.67
CA SER A 178 6.35 2.81 -5.26
C SER A 178 6.67 1.96 -6.50
N PRO A 179 7.92 1.46 -6.64
CA PRO A 179 8.25 0.54 -7.71
C PRO A 179 7.49 -0.78 -7.54
N ALA A 180 7.32 -1.52 -8.64
CA ALA A 180 6.88 -2.90 -8.59
C ALA A 180 7.95 -3.77 -7.90
N VAL A 181 7.53 -4.72 -7.08
CA VAL A 181 8.41 -5.55 -6.24
C VAL A 181 8.12 -7.04 -6.38
N LYS A 182 9.09 -7.86 -6.01
CA LYS A 182 8.98 -9.31 -5.87
C LYS A 182 9.47 -9.70 -4.47
N ALA A 183 9.13 -10.91 -4.02
CA ALA A 183 9.65 -11.45 -2.76
C ALA A 183 11.21 -11.37 -2.73
N PRO A 184 11.83 -11.00 -1.60
CA PRO A 184 11.22 -10.83 -0.27
C PRO A 184 10.49 -9.49 -0.05
N SER A 185 10.53 -8.54 -0.98
CA SER A 185 9.82 -7.26 -0.85
C SER A 185 8.29 -7.40 -1.09
N GLY A 186 7.51 -6.57 -0.40
CA GLY A 186 6.05 -6.59 -0.42
C GLY A 186 5.41 -6.54 0.98
N LEU A 187 4.16 -6.98 1.06
CA LEU A 187 3.34 -7.00 2.27
C LEU A 187 3.32 -8.40 2.90
N TYR A 188 3.43 -8.48 4.22
CA TYR A 188 3.38 -9.72 5.00
C TYR A 188 2.47 -9.55 6.21
N ARG A 189 1.85 -10.65 6.65
CA ARG A 189 0.96 -10.68 7.82
C ARG A 189 1.08 -12.00 8.58
N ALA A 190 0.98 -11.91 9.89
CA ALA A 190 0.86 -13.05 10.79
C ALA A 190 -0.36 -12.88 11.70
N TYR A 191 -0.92 -14.00 12.13
CA TYR A 191 -1.94 -14.06 13.16
C TYR A 191 -1.52 -15.08 14.21
N THR A 192 -1.72 -14.75 15.48
CA THR A 192 -1.51 -15.69 16.59
C THR A 192 -2.50 -15.44 17.72
N THR A 193 -2.62 -16.40 18.64
CA THR A 193 -3.31 -16.18 19.91
C THR A 193 -2.29 -16.30 21.02
N TYR A 194 -2.05 -15.20 21.74
CA TYR A 194 -1.10 -15.15 22.84
C TYR A 194 -1.81 -14.72 24.13
N ARG A 195 -1.65 -15.52 25.20
CA ARG A 195 -2.28 -15.28 26.52
C ARG A 195 -3.82 -15.07 26.45
N GLY A 196 -4.48 -15.71 25.48
CA GLY A 196 -5.92 -15.60 25.23
C GLY A 196 -6.36 -14.43 24.34
N VAL A 197 -5.45 -13.53 23.96
CA VAL A 197 -5.69 -12.39 23.07
C VAL A 197 -5.28 -12.74 21.64
N LYS A 198 -6.11 -12.36 20.66
CA LYS A 198 -5.72 -12.45 19.24
C LYS A 198 -4.78 -11.30 18.90
N VAL A 199 -3.62 -11.62 18.35
CA VAL A 199 -2.65 -10.63 17.87
C VAL A 199 -2.52 -10.77 16.36
N GLN A 200 -2.67 -9.65 15.65
CA GLN A 200 -2.34 -9.53 14.23
C GLN A 200 -1.06 -8.70 14.13
N ALA A 201 -0.11 -9.15 13.32
CA ALA A 201 1.08 -8.38 12.99
C ALA A 201 1.24 -8.25 11.48
N THR A 202 1.67 -7.09 11.01
CA THR A 202 1.78 -6.74 9.58
C THR A 202 3.12 -6.07 9.30
N TRP A 203 3.79 -6.45 8.20
CA TRP A 203 5.07 -5.88 7.77
C TRP A 203 5.03 -5.43 6.31
N ILE A 204 5.70 -4.33 6.03
CA ILE A 204 6.12 -3.88 4.72
C ILE A 204 7.63 -4.12 4.62
N VAL A 205 8.06 -4.90 3.64
CA VAL A 205 9.47 -5.08 3.30
C VAL A 205 9.75 -4.33 2.01
N LEU A 206 10.65 -3.35 2.08
CA LEU A 206 10.96 -2.42 1.01
C LEU A 206 12.02 -2.98 0.04
N PRO A 207 12.25 -2.34 -1.13
CA PRO A 207 13.26 -2.79 -2.10
C PRO A 207 14.71 -2.78 -1.59
N ASP A 208 15.01 -1.94 -0.58
CA ASP A 208 16.31 -1.86 0.09
C ASP A 208 16.48 -2.90 1.21
N GLY A 209 15.49 -3.78 1.41
CA GLY A 209 15.45 -4.76 2.50
C GLY A 209 15.05 -4.17 3.86
N SER A 210 14.88 -2.85 3.97
CA SER A 210 14.39 -2.23 5.21
C SER A 210 12.93 -2.61 5.45
N GLN A 211 12.59 -2.79 6.73
CA GLN A 211 11.29 -3.29 7.14
C GLN A 211 10.58 -2.26 8.03
N THR A 212 9.26 -2.24 7.96
CA THR A 212 8.40 -1.42 8.82
C THR A 212 7.12 -2.19 9.05
N GLY A 213 6.69 -2.33 10.29
CA GLY A 213 5.50 -3.08 10.62
C GLY A 213 4.96 -2.71 11.98
N ALA A 214 3.74 -3.13 12.24
CA ALA A 214 3.13 -3.02 13.55
C ALA A 214 2.27 -4.25 13.89
N GLU A 215 1.98 -4.41 15.18
CA GLU A 215 0.97 -5.33 15.69
C GLU A 215 -0.20 -4.61 16.36
N ASP A 216 -1.38 -5.22 16.20
CA ASP A 216 -2.61 -4.92 16.90
C ASP A 216 -2.97 -6.14 17.77
N ALA A 217 -3.12 -5.90 19.07
CA ALA A 217 -3.44 -6.91 20.06
C ALA A 217 -4.92 -6.84 20.53
N GLY A 218 -5.85 -6.68 19.59
CA GLY A 218 -7.25 -7.06 19.76
C GLY A 218 -8.00 -6.30 20.86
N GLY A 219 -8.10 -4.99 20.72
CA GLY A 219 -8.98 -4.13 21.52
C GLY A 219 -9.27 -2.81 20.81
N ASP A 220 -10.35 -2.09 21.15
CA ASP A 220 -10.85 -0.92 20.42
C ASP A 220 -9.95 0.34 20.42
N THR A 221 -8.67 0.21 20.78
CA THR A 221 -7.67 1.27 20.76
C THR A 221 -6.78 1.08 19.54
N ALA A 222 -6.70 2.07 18.65
CA ALA A 222 -5.88 2.05 17.44
C ALA A 222 -4.37 2.21 17.71
N THR A 223 -3.85 1.50 18.72
CA THR A 223 -2.47 1.59 19.19
C THR A 223 -1.65 0.47 18.56
N ALA A 224 -1.13 0.75 17.37
CA ALA A 224 -0.21 -0.13 16.66
C ALA A 224 1.16 -0.10 17.36
N ALA A 225 1.67 -1.26 17.79
CA ALA A 225 3.00 -1.38 18.40
C ALA A 225 4.05 -1.82 17.37
N PRO A 226 5.26 -1.22 17.31
CA PRO A 226 6.29 -1.64 16.36
C PRO A 226 6.73 -3.10 16.57
N VAL A 227 6.75 -3.89 15.50
CA VAL A 227 7.21 -5.31 15.54
C VAL A 227 8.67 -5.47 15.14
N GLY A 228 9.31 -6.54 15.61
CA GLY A 228 10.63 -6.95 15.15
C GLY A 228 10.63 -7.32 13.65
N PRO A 229 11.77 -7.22 12.95
CA PRO A 229 11.85 -7.57 11.54
C PRO A 229 11.64 -9.08 11.31
N ILE A 230 11.20 -9.41 10.10
CA ILE A 230 11.18 -10.77 9.56
C ILE A 230 12.62 -11.18 9.25
N ASP A 231 13.06 -12.28 9.84
CA ASP A 231 14.25 -13.03 9.43
C ASP A 231 13.87 -13.96 8.26
N PHE A 232 14.22 -13.57 7.04
CA PHE A 232 13.98 -14.37 5.84
C PHE A 232 14.87 -15.63 5.74
N GLY A 233 15.91 -15.77 6.57
CA GLY A 233 16.69 -16.99 6.67
C GLY A 233 15.96 -18.11 7.42
N THR A 234 15.12 -17.75 8.40
CA THR A 234 14.31 -18.71 9.18
C THR A 234 12.81 -18.64 8.90
N GLY A 235 12.33 -17.63 8.18
CA GLY A 235 10.91 -17.38 7.89
C GLY A 235 10.11 -16.85 9.08
N ASN A 236 10.78 -16.38 10.15
CA ASN A 236 10.16 -16.03 11.42
C ASN A 236 10.25 -14.53 11.73
N ALA A 237 9.34 -14.05 12.57
CA ALA A 237 9.45 -12.77 13.27
C ALA A 237 9.11 -12.97 14.75
N VAL A 238 9.64 -12.11 15.63
CA VAL A 238 9.33 -12.13 17.07
C VAL A 238 8.46 -10.93 17.42
N LEU A 239 7.32 -11.20 18.05
CA LEU A 239 6.40 -10.16 18.51
C LEU A 239 6.88 -9.54 19.84
N PRO A 240 6.74 -8.21 20.05
CA PRO A 240 7.03 -7.53 21.31
C PRO A 240 6.50 -8.23 22.57
N GLY A 241 7.40 -8.78 23.40
CA GLY A 241 7.03 -9.52 24.62
C GLY A 241 6.19 -10.79 24.36
N GLY A 242 6.14 -11.25 23.11
CA GLY A 242 5.22 -12.24 22.59
C GLY A 242 5.90 -13.46 21.97
N PRO A 243 5.14 -14.28 21.23
CA PRO A 243 5.65 -15.48 20.60
C PRO A 243 6.43 -15.17 19.31
N THR A 244 7.22 -16.15 18.87
CA THR A 244 7.66 -16.22 17.47
C THR A 244 6.47 -16.57 16.57
N VAL A 245 6.38 -15.90 15.43
CA VAL A 245 5.36 -16.13 14.40
C VAL A 245 6.00 -16.33 13.03
N GLN A 246 5.28 -16.95 12.11
CA GLN A 246 5.67 -17.08 10.70
C GLN A 246 4.81 -16.15 9.84
N PRO A 247 5.35 -15.02 9.34
CA PRO A 247 4.61 -14.11 8.48
C PRO A 247 4.39 -14.72 7.10
N SER A 248 3.13 -14.81 6.68
CA SER A 248 2.76 -15.16 5.32
C SER A 248 2.78 -13.91 4.45
N ARG A 249 3.25 -14.02 3.21
CA ARG A 249 3.13 -12.95 2.22
C ARG A 249 1.65 -12.70 1.93
N ILE A 250 1.28 -11.44 1.79
CA ILE A 250 -0.05 -11.00 1.40
C ILE A 250 0.03 -10.38 0.01
N ASP A 251 -0.78 -10.91 -0.89
CA ASP A 251 -1.04 -10.35 -2.22
C ASP A 251 -2.56 -10.15 -2.42
N GLY A 252 -2.94 -9.54 -3.54
CA GLY A 252 -4.32 -9.17 -3.83
C GLY A 252 -5.29 -10.35 -3.95
N SER A 253 -4.81 -11.59 -4.15
CA SER A 253 -5.68 -12.78 -4.15
C SER A 253 -6.24 -13.09 -2.75
N GLN A 254 -5.48 -12.73 -1.71
CA GLN A 254 -5.81 -12.98 -0.31
C GLN A 254 -6.75 -11.93 0.30
N GLY A 255 -7.18 -10.92 -0.48
CA GLY A 255 -8.07 -9.84 -0.05
C GLY A 255 -9.54 -10.23 0.21
N ARG A 256 -9.85 -11.51 0.40
CA ARG A 256 -11.19 -11.99 0.79
C ARG A 256 -11.34 -12.02 2.32
N SER A 257 -12.02 -11.02 2.86
CA SER A 257 -12.60 -11.03 4.22
C SER A 257 -13.81 -10.10 4.28
#